data_AF-A0A1G3BUX0-F1
#
_entry.id   AF-A0A1G3BUX0-F1
#
_cell.length_a   1.000
_cell.length_b   1.000
_cell.length_c   1.000
_cell.angle_alpha   90.00
_cell.angle_beta   90.00
_cell.angle_gamma   90.00
#
_symmetry.space_group_name_H-M   'P 1'
#
loop_
_entity.id
_entity.type
_entity.pdbx_description
1 polymer ?
#
loop_
_entity_poly.entity_id
_entity_poly.type
_entity_poly.pdbx_seq_one_letter_code
_entity_poly.pdbx_strand_id
1 'polypeptide(L)'
;MNEKSPKNHVQSVGKVANLVIFLGILGIILSILALTISQGLAHRGYGFGYIMIGLFMMGLGYGIRYRYKYCHYATIVLFTILSCNFLFRLFAHHTSYMTLRFVLCAWVSFRLIQAIFSMRKLIATNTFPDRDNRFMRFLLRKKHS
;
A
#
# COMPACT_ATOMS: atom_id res chain seq x y z
N MET A 1 16.03 29.33 -2.25
CA MET A 1 15.31 28.29 -1.45
C MET A 1 14.13 27.81 -2.27
N ASN A 2 14.27 26.67 -2.96
CA ASN A 2 13.36 26.28 -4.05
C ASN A 2 12.03 25.74 -3.48
N GLU A 3 10.95 26.51 -3.59
CA GLU A 3 9.59 26.09 -3.30
C GLU A 3 9.23 24.89 -4.19
N LYS A 4 9.46 23.66 -3.69
CA LYS A 4 8.86 22.46 -4.26
C LYS A 4 7.34 22.62 -4.17
N SER A 5 6.75 23.12 -5.25
CA SER A 5 5.34 23.44 -5.44
C SER A 5 4.42 22.34 -4.89
N PRO A 6 3.28 22.67 -4.27
CA PRO A 6 2.30 21.71 -3.75
C PRO A 6 1.87 20.66 -4.78
N LYS A 7 1.89 20.98 -6.08
CA LYS A 7 1.62 20.03 -7.18
C LYS A 7 2.58 18.82 -7.19
N ASN A 8 3.85 19.02 -6.87
CA ASN A 8 4.85 17.95 -6.88
C ASN A 8 4.62 16.95 -5.74
N HIS A 9 4.20 17.44 -4.57
CA HIS A 9 3.86 16.58 -3.43
C HIS A 9 2.55 15.83 -3.67
N VAL A 10 1.58 16.47 -4.34
CA VAL A 10 0.32 15.84 -4.77
C VAL A 10 0.59 14.64 -5.67
N GLN A 11 1.46 14.83 -6.66
CA GLN A 11 1.82 13.79 -7.62
C GLN A 11 2.68 12.68 -6.99
N SER A 12 3.57 13.03 -6.05
CA SER A 12 4.39 12.05 -5.30
C SER A 12 3.54 11.09 -4.49
N VAL A 13 2.58 11.60 -3.70
CA VAL A 13 1.66 10.75 -2.91
C VAL A 13 0.76 9.92 -3.83
N GLY A 14 0.26 10.51 -4.94
CA GLY A 14 -0.54 9.78 -5.93
C GLY A 14 0.22 8.63 -6.60
N LYS A 15 1.50 8.83 -6.94
CA LYS A 15 2.36 7.75 -7.49
C LYS A 15 2.52 6.60 -6.50
N VAL A 16 2.70 6.89 -5.21
CA VAL A 16 2.82 5.85 -4.17
C VAL A 16 1.48 5.13 -3.93
N ALA A 17 0.36 5.86 -3.92
CA ALA A 17 -0.97 5.26 -3.84
C ALA A 17 -1.21 4.29 -5.01
N ASN A 18 -0.93 4.72 -6.23
CA ASN A 18 -1.10 3.88 -7.42
C ASN A 18 -0.19 2.65 -7.40
N LEU A 19 1.04 2.77 -6.88
CA LEU A 19 1.95 1.64 -6.71
C LEU A 19 1.36 0.58 -5.76
N VAL A 20 0.80 1.00 -4.63
CA VAL A 20 0.16 0.10 -3.66
C VAL A 20 -1.06 -0.60 -4.26
N ILE A 21 -1.91 0.14 -4.99
CA ILE A 21 -3.07 -0.43 -5.69
C ILE A 21 -2.62 -1.45 -6.73
N PHE A 22 -1.61 -1.11 -7.55
CA PHE A 22 -1.08 -2.00 -8.57
C PHE A 22 -0.52 -3.29 -7.97
N LEU A 23 0.24 -3.21 -6.87
CA LEU A 23 0.74 -4.39 -6.16
C LEU A 23 -0.40 -5.27 -5.63
N GLY A 24 -1.47 -4.65 -5.10
CA GLY A 24 -2.66 -5.36 -4.64
C GLY A 24 -3.33 -6.14 -5.78
N ILE A 25 -3.55 -5.49 -6.94
CA ILE A 25 -4.11 -6.14 -8.14
C ILE A 25 -3.23 -7.30 -8.59
N LEU A 26 -1.92 -7.07 -8.70
CA LEU A 26 -0.97 -8.08 -9.13
C LEU A 26 -0.99 -9.30 -8.20
N GLY A 27 -1.06 -9.07 -6.88
CA GLY A 27 -1.18 -10.11 -5.86
C GLY A 27 -2.47 -10.93 -6.01
N ILE A 28 -3.61 -10.28 -6.27
CA ILE A 28 -4.89 -10.96 -6.51
C ILE A 28 -4.81 -11.84 -7.76
N ILE A 29 -4.31 -11.30 -8.88
CA ILE A 29 -4.18 -12.06 -10.14
C ILE A 29 -3.32 -13.30 -9.94
N LEU A 30 -2.13 -13.15 -9.34
CA LEU A 30 -1.25 -14.28 -9.04
C LEU A 30 -1.91 -15.33 -8.12
N SER A 31 -2.75 -14.88 -7.20
CA SER A 31 -3.48 -15.79 -6.30
C SER A 31 -4.64 -16.51 -6.97
N ILE A 32 -5.33 -15.87 -7.90
CA ILE A 32 -6.35 -16.51 -8.73
C ILE A 32 -5.68 -17.55 -9.63
N LEU A 33 -4.57 -17.21 -10.30
CA LEU A 33 -3.79 -18.16 -11.12
C LEU A 33 -3.28 -19.35 -10.29
N ALA A 34 -2.89 -19.12 -9.04
CA ALA A 34 -2.48 -20.17 -8.11
C ALA A 34 -3.62 -21.15 -7.80
N LEU A 35 -4.84 -20.63 -7.61
CA LEU A 35 -6.01 -21.43 -7.30
C LEU A 35 -6.57 -22.18 -8.52
N THR A 36 -6.42 -21.62 -9.72
CA THR A 36 -7.01 -22.18 -10.94
C THR A 36 -6.10 -23.12 -11.71
N ILE A 37 -4.78 -22.88 -11.74
CA ILE A 37 -3.91 -23.50 -12.75
C ILE A 37 -2.72 -24.26 -12.16
N SER A 38 -2.17 -23.86 -11.00
CA SER A 38 -0.87 -24.39 -10.56
C SER A 38 -0.76 -24.63 -9.05
N GLN A 39 -0.70 -25.92 -8.68
CA GLN A 39 -0.31 -26.36 -7.34
C GLN A 39 1.08 -25.84 -6.92
N GLY A 40 1.98 -25.58 -7.88
CA GLY A 40 3.30 -24.99 -7.63
C GLY A 40 3.24 -23.52 -7.18
N LEU A 41 2.25 -22.75 -7.64
CA LEU A 41 2.00 -21.39 -7.15
C LEU A 41 1.30 -21.41 -5.79
N ALA A 42 0.37 -22.35 -5.58
CA ALA A 42 -0.27 -22.57 -4.29
C ALA A 42 0.74 -22.93 -3.19
N HIS A 43 1.70 -23.81 -3.51
CA HIS A 43 2.77 -24.19 -2.58
C HIS A 43 3.73 -23.03 -2.26
N ARG A 44 3.86 -22.06 -3.17
CA ARG A 44 4.61 -20.79 -2.96
C ARG A 44 3.84 -19.76 -2.12
N GLY A 45 2.69 -20.15 -1.55
CA GLY A 45 1.90 -19.36 -0.61
C GLY A 45 0.92 -18.37 -1.26
N TYR A 46 0.63 -18.54 -2.56
CA TYR A 46 -0.45 -17.82 -3.22
C TYR A 46 -1.77 -18.57 -3.03
N GLY A 47 -2.85 -17.86 -2.75
CA GLY A 47 -4.16 -18.48 -2.46
C GLY A 47 -5.10 -17.49 -1.79
N PHE A 48 -6.18 -17.97 -1.17
CA PHE A 48 -7.22 -17.12 -0.58
C PHE A 48 -6.69 -16.06 0.40
N GLY A 49 -5.74 -16.40 1.27
CA GLY A 49 -5.15 -15.42 2.20
C GLY A 49 -4.45 -14.26 1.49
N TYR A 50 -3.80 -14.53 0.35
CA TYR A 50 -3.08 -13.52 -0.42
C TYR A 50 -4.02 -12.67 -1.29
N ILE A 51 -5.20 -13.20 -1.66
CA ILE A 51 -6.30 -12.41 -2.23
C ILE A 51 -6.79 -11.37 -1.21
N MET A 52 -7.02 -11.79 0.03
CA MET A 52 -7.47 -10.88 1.10
C MET A 52 -6.45 -9.78 1.38
N ILE A 53 -5.15 -10.12 1.40
CA ILE A 53 -4.07 -9.14 1.52
C ILE A 53 -4.10 -8.17 0.34
N GLY A 54 -4.23 -8.66 -0.89
CA GLY A 54 -4.30 -7.81 -2.09
C GLY A 54 -5.50 -6.86 -2.09
N LEU A 55 -6.67 -7.32 -1.67
CA LEU A 55 -7.87 -6.48 -1.52
C LEU A 55 -7.65 -5.38 -0.46
N PHE A 56 -7.05 -5.75 0.67
CA PHE A 56 -6.74 -4.80 1.73
C PHE A 56 -5.71 -3.76 1.26
N MET A 57 -4.69 -4.16 0.48
CA MET A 57 -3.73 -3.25 -0.15
C MET A 57 -4.43 -2.28 -1.11
N MET A 58 -5.39 -2.73 -1.92
CA MET A 58 -6.15 -1.83 -2.79
C MET A 58 -6.95 -0.81 -1.98
N GLY A 59 -7.68 -1.26 -0.94
CA GLY A 59 -8.45 -0.37 -0.07
C GLY A 59 -7.58 0.70 0.60
N LEU A 60 -6.42 0.28 1.12
CA LEU A 60 -5.44 1.18 1.70
C LEU A 60 -4.84 2.15 0.68
N GLY A 61 -4.52 1.68 -0.54
CA GLY A 61 -4.01 2.49 -1.63
C GLY A 61 -5.00 3.59 -2.05
N TYR A 62 -6.30 3.27 -2.12
CA TYR A 62 -7.34 4.28 -2.30
C TYR A 62 -7.37 5.27 -1.13
N GLY A 63 -7.29 4.79 0.12
CA GLY A 63 -7.19 5.66 1.29
C GLY A 63 -6.00 6.64 1.24
N ILE A 64 -4.84 6.19 0.76
CA ILE A 64 -3.66 7.04 0.53
C ILE A 64 -3.92 8.07 -0.59
N ARG A 65 -4.60 7.66 -1.68
CA ARG A 65 -4.98 8.58 -2.78
C ARG A 65 -5.87 9.71 -2.27
N TYR A 66 -6.77 9.42 -1.34
CA TYR A 66 -7.59 10.41 -0.62
C TYR A 66 -6.86 11.06 0.57
N ARG A 67 -5.54 10.86 0.69
CA ARG A 67 -4.64 11.45 1.68
C ARG A 67 -5.04 11.19 3.14
N TYR A 68 -5.69 10.05 3.41
CA TYR A 68 -6.05 9.67 4.77
C TYR A 68 -4.81 9.18 5.54
N LYS A 69 -4.42 9.94 6.60
CA LYS A 69 -3.21 9.67 7.40
C LYS A 69 -3.17 8.23 7.92
N TYR A 70 -4.29 7.72 8.43
CA TYR A 70 -4.35 6.38 9.02
C TYR A 70 -4.16 5.27 7.99
N CYS A 71 -4.64 5.43 6.75
CA CYS A 71 -4.42 4.46 5.68
C CYS A 71 -2.94 4.39 5.29
N HIS A 72 -2.24 5.53 5.27
CA HIS A 72 -0.80 5.55 5.00
C HIS A 72 0.00 4.80 6.07
N TYR A 73 -0.29 5.06 7.35
CA TYR A 73 0.33 4.32 8.46
C TYR A 73 -0.01 2.84 8.44
N ALA A 74 -1.28 2.48 8.23
CA ALA A 74 -1.70 1.08 8.10
C ALA A 74 -0.99 0.36 6.95
N THR A 75 -0.75 1.06 5.83
CA THR A 75 0.02 0.51 4.70
C THR A 75 1.47 0.27 5.07
N ILE A 76 2.11 1.21 5.78
CA ILE A 76 3.49 1.02 6.26
C ILE A 76 3.56 -0.20 7.18
N VAL A 77 2.68 -0.28 8.18
CA VAL A 77 2.62 -1.41 9.11
C VAL A 77 2.45 -2.73 8.37
N LEU A 78 1.53 -2.79 7.39
CA LEU A 78 1.30 -3.98 6.60
C LEU A 78 2.56 -4.41 5.83
N PHE A 79 3.23 -3.49 5.15
CA PHE A 79 4.45 -3.81 4.40
C PHE A 79 5.62 -4.18 5.33
N THR A 80 5.70 -3.60 6.53
CA THR A 80 6.68 -3.99 7.54
C THR A 80 6.42 -5.42 8.04
N ILE A 81 5.17 -5.77 8.36
CA ILE A 81 4.80 -7.14 8.77
C ILE A 81 5.11 -8.15 7.65
N LEU A 82 4.76 -7.82 6.39
CA LEU A 82 5.10 -8.66 5.24
C LEU A 82 6.62 -8.83 5.09
N SER A 83 7.38 -7.75 5.26
CA SER A 83 8.85 -7.80 5.19
C SER A 83 9.44 -8.71 6.27
N CYS A 84 8.97 -8.61 7.52
CA CYS A 84 9.38 -9.51 8.60
C CYS A 84 9.02 -10.97 8.31
N ASN A 85 7.82 -11.24 7.79
CA ASN A 85 7.40 -12.60 7.42
C ASN A 85 8.29 -13.18 6.31
N PHE A 86 8.61 -12.39 5.28
CA PHE A 86 9.53 -12.84 4.23
C PHE A 86 10.96 -13.01 4.72
N LEU A 87 11.44 -12.15 5.63
CA LEU A 87 12.74 -12.31 6.25
C LEU A 87 12.83 -13.62 7.03
N PHE A 88 11.83 -13.92 7.86
CA PHE A 88 11.77 -15.17 8.61
C PHE A 88 11.75 -16.40 7.70
N ARG A 89 10.93 -16.36 6.63
CA ARG A 89 10.88 -17.45 5.63
C ARG A 89 12.16 -17.57 4.81
N LEU A 90 12.88 -16.47 4.58
CA LEU A 90 14.17 -16.46 3.91
C LEU A 90 15.24 -17.16 4.75
N PHE A 91 15.26 -16.89 6.07
CA PHE A 91 16.13 -17.62 7.00
C PHE A 91 15.79 -19.12 7.07
N ALA A 92 14.52 -19.50 6.97
CA ALA A 92 14.12 -20.90 7.06
C ALA A 92 14.38 -21.70 5.78
N HIS A 93 14.17 -21.10 4.60
CA HIS A 93 14.15 -21.86 3.32
C HIS A 93 15.21 -21.42 2.30
N HIS A 94 15.96 -20.35 2.54
CA HIS A 94 17.05 -19.85 1.67
C HIS A 94 16.72 -19.82 0.15
N THR A 95 15.46 -19.51 -0.20
CA THR A 95 15.02 -19.51 -1.60
C THR A 95 15.16 -18.12 -2.21
N SER A 96 15.75 -18.05 -3.42
CA SER A 96 15.92 -16.83 -4.22
C SER A 96 14.62 -16.06 -4.42
N TYR A 97 13.50 -16.79 -4.50
CA TYR A 97 12.16 -16.24 -4.60
C TYR A 97 11.73 -15.40 -3.39
N MET A 98 12.05 -15.84 -2.16
CA MET A 98 11.74 -15.10 -0.94
C MET A 98 12.60 -13.84 -0.83
N THR A 99 13.84 -13.89 -1.32
CA THR A 99 14.73 -12.72 -1.42
C THR A 99 14.13 -11.63 -2.31
N LEU A 100 13.61 -11.98 -3.48
CA LEU A 100 12.95 -11.01 -4.37
C LEU A 100 11.72 -10.39 -3.71
N ARG A 101 10.86 -11.19 -3.05
CA ARG A 101 9.69 -10.67 -2.32
C ARG A 101 10.08 -9.73 -1.18
N PHE A 102 11.13 -10.07 -0.44
CA PHE A 102 11.65 -9.23 0.63
C PHE A 102 12.18 -7.89 0.10
N VAL A 103 13.02 -7.90 -0.95
CA VAL A 103 13.57 -6.69 -1.57
C VAL A 103 12.45 -5.80 -2.11
N LEU A 104 11.44 -6.37 -2.77
CA LEU A 104 10.28 -5.63 -3.27
C LEU A 104 9.48 -5.00 -2.12
N CYS A 105 9.24 -5.72 -1.03
CA CYS A 105 8.53 -5.17 0.13
C CYS A 105 9.35 -4.08 0.84
N ALA A 106 10.66 -4.25 0.98
CA ALA A 106 11.55 -3.24 1.54
C ALA A 106 11.58 -1.97 0.67
N TRP A 107 11.65 -2.13 -0.65
CA TRP A 107 11.60 -1.03 -1.61
C TRP A 107 10.28 -0.25 -1.52
N VAL A 108 9.14 -0.95 -1.47
CA VAL A 108 7.83 -0.30 -1.33
C VAL A 108 7.69 0.39 0.02
N SER A 109 8.18 -0.22 1.11
CA SER A 109 8.23 0.40 2.44
C SER A 109 9.03 1.71 2.42
N PHE A 110 10.21 1.69 1.77
CA PHE A 110 11.04 2.88 1.63
C PHE A 110 10.32 4.01 0.86
N ARG A 111 9.63 3.68 -0.24
CA ARG A 111 8.83 4.64 -1.01
C ARG A 111 7.65 5.19 -0.21
N LEU A 112 7.01 4.36 0.61
CA LEU A 112 5.94 4.77 1.53
C LEU A 112 6.46 5.73 2.60
N ILE A 113 7.63 5.45 3.18
CA ILE A 113 8.28 6.32 4.18
C ILE A 113 8.62 7.68 3.56
N GLN A 114 9.20 7.71 2.36
CA GLN A 114 9.47 8.96 1.65
C GLN A 114 8.19 9.77 1.40
N ALA A 115 7.07 9.09 1.08
CA ALA A 115 5.78 9.75 0.89
C ALA A 115 5.16 10.31 2.18
N ILE A 116 5.59 9.89 3.38
CA ILE A 116 5.14 10.49 4.65
C ILE A 116 5.45 11.98 4.69
N PHE A 117 6.66 12.36 4.26
CA PHE A 117 7.08 13.76 4.30
C PHE A 117 6.24 14.62 3.35
N SER A 118 6.03 14.13 2.12
CA SER A 118 5.14 14.76 1.14
C SER A 118 3.71 14.85 1.64
N MET A 119 3.20 13.81 2.32
CA MET A 119 1.84 13.79 2.87
C MET A 119 1.69 14.77 4.05
N ARG A 120 2.66 14.82 4.97
CA ARG A 120 2.69 15.79 6.09
C ARG A 120 2.67 17.23 5.57
N LYS A 121 3.47 17.53 4.54
CA LYS A 121 3.50 18.87 3.92
C LYS A 121 2.16 19.22 3.27
N LEU A 122 1.55 18.28 2.55
CA LEU A 122 0.21 18.40 1.97
C LEU A 122 -0.89 18.74 2.97
N ILE A 123 -0.86 18.08 4.13
CA ILE A 123 -1.85 18.27 5.18
C ILE A 123 -1.64 19.62 5.87
N ALA A 124 -0.37 20.01 6.09
CA ALA A 124 -0.03 21.30 6.68
C ALA A 124 -0.43 22.47 5.76
N THR A 125 -0.32 22.31 4.43
CA THR A 125 -0.68 23.36 3.48
C THR A 125 -2.18 23.47 3.20
N ASN A 126 -3.04 22.62 3.78
CA ASN A 126 -4.50 22.63 3.58
C ASN A 126 -4.95 22.64 2.10
N THR A 127 -4.05 22.32 1.17
CA THR A 127 -4.30 22.23 -0.27
C THR A 127 -5.00 20.91 -0.55
N PHE A 128 -6.24 20.79 -0.09
CA PHE A 128 -7.16 19.74 -0.47
C PHE A 128 -7.67 20.05 -1.88
N PRO A 129 -7.37 19.23 -2.90
CA PRO A 129 -8.33 19.13 -3.98
C PRO A 129 -9.52 18.37 -3.39
N ASP A 130 -10.62 19.08 -3.20
CA ASP A 130 -11.95 18.54 -2.91
C ASP A 130 -12.30 18.37 -1.41
N ARG A 131 -12.71 19.50 -0.80
CA ARG A 131 -13.34 19.55 0.54
C ARG A 131 -14.70 18.84 0.58
N ASP A 132 -15.33 18.55 -0.56
CA ASP A 132 -16.73 18.08 -0.65
C ASP A 132 -16.88 16.61 -1.07
N ASN A 133 -15.86 15.78 -0.82
CA ASN A 133 -15.96 14.38 -1.19
C ASN A 133 -16.89 13.57 -0.27
N ARG A 134 -17.82 12.87 -0.93
CA ARG A 134 -18.92 12.05 -0.38
C ARG A 134 -18.51 11.10 0.76
N PHE A 135 -17.26 10.62 0.77
CA PHE A 135 -16.71 9.78 1.84
C PHE A 135 -16.43 10.51 3.16
N MET A 136 -15.98 11.77 3.09
CA MET A 136 -15.79 12.60 4.29
C MET A 136 -17.13 12.93 4.93
N ARG A 137 -18.18 13.16 4.12
CA ARG A 137 -19.57 13.28 4.59
C ARG A 137 -20.01 12.05 5.38
N PHE A 138 -19.68 10.84 4.92
CA PHE A 138 -20.05 9.60 5.60
C PHE A 138 -19.35 9.44 6.95
N LEU A 139 -18.06 9.79 7.03
CA LEU A 139 -17.29 9.73 8.28
C LEU A 139 -17.68 10.83 9.27
N LEU A 140 -17.93 12.06 8.80
CA LEU A 140 -18.39 13.17 9.65
C LEU A 140 -19.80 12.94 10.20
N ARG A 141 -20.69 12.33 9.40
CA ARG A 141 -22.05 11.96 9.86
C ARG A 141 -22.03 10.97 11.02
N LYS A 142 -20.99 10.14 11.12
CA LYS A 142 -20.82 9.17 12.21
C LYS A 142 -20.19 9.77 13.48
N LYS A 143 -19.62 10.97 13.39
CA LYS A 143 -19.03 11.68 14.54
C LYS A 143 -20.04 12.59 15.26
N HIS A 144 -21.18 12.83 14.64
CA HIS A 144 -22.25 13.71 15.13
C HIS A 144 -23.53 12.96 15.53
N SER A 145 -23.50 11.64 15.53
CA SER A 145 -24.55 10.77 16.08
C SER A 145 -23.97 9.95 17.22
#